data_AF-A0AA91TVG6-F1
#
_entry.id   AF-A0AA91TVG6-F1
#
_cell.length_a   1.000
_cell.length_b   1.000
_cell.length_c   1.000
_cell.angle_alpha   90.00
_cell.angle_beta   90.00
_cell.angle_gamma   90.00
#
_symmetry.space_group_name_H-M   'P 1'
#
loop_
_entity.id
_entity.type
_entity.pdbx_description
1 polymer ?
#
loop_
_entity_poly.entity_id
_entity_poly.type
_entity_poly.pdbx_seq_one_letter_code
_entity_poly.pdbx_strand_id
1 'polypeptide(L)'
;MSIKIKEMLVSSSKYSIKCPYSMDAEYITFHNTANDASAQNEVKYMIGNNSEVSFHFAIDDKEVVQGLPLNRNAWHTGDSSEGDGNRKSIGIEVCYSKSGGEKYKKAEALAIKFIAQLLHERNWGVDKVRTHKSWTEIGVKKGYSTYVKNCPHRVLDAGRWNEVLKAIENELKALKGGNKTDEKVIEAPKEEVKSEVIKTPSKPSTSLGLVDWMKSKGMDSSYNNRTKLAKEYGIAKYSGTASQNEKLLDLLQAGKKPASSSKSTPKTNANPKNLGLVDWMNANKMNSSFSNREKLAKQYGISGYKGTADQNIKLLEKLTSGAKVNTKTTSSPTIKVGTKVTLKSSATKYATGESIPKSIKGKKYTIQQVDSGKVLLKEIYSWVKTSDLS
;
A
#
# COMPACT_ATOMS: atom_id res chain seq x y z
N MET A 1 -17.33 17.26 -13.63
CA MET A 1 -16.42 18.26 -14.24
C MET A 1 -15.00 18.01 -13.74
N SER A 2 -14.01 18.05 -14.63
CA SER A 2 -12.59 17.93 -14.29
C SER A 2 -12.10 19.22 -13.62
N ILE A 3 -11.35 19.11 -12.53
CA ILE A 3 -10.65 20.23 -11.90
C ILE A 3 -9.58 20.72 -12.88
N LYS A 4 -9.55 22.04 -13.11
CA LYS A 4 -8.54 22.68 -13.94
C LYS A 4 -7.24 22.81 -13.15
N ILE A 5 -6.14 22.50 -13.81
CA ILE A 5 -4.78 22.62 -13.26
C ILE A 5 -4.17 23.92 -13.80
N LYS A 6 -3.61 24.75 -12.92
CA LYS A 6 -2.76 25.87 -13.31
C LYS A 6 -1.31 25.42 -13.37
N GLU A 7 -0.72 25.41 -14.56
CA GLU A 7 0.67 25.00 -14.74
C GLU A 7 1.62 26.16 -14.43
N MET A 8 2.59 25.90 -13.56
CA MET A 8 3.72 26.76 -13.21
C MET A 8 4.98 25.89 -13.15
N LEU A 9 5.23 25.15 -14.22
CA LEU A 9 6.29 24.15 -14.27
C LEU A 9 7.67 24.77 -14.07
N VAL A 10 8.52 24.08 -13.33
CA VAL A 10 9.94 24.44 -13.17
C VAL A 10 10.65 24.46 -14.54
N SER A 11 11.56 25.43 -14.71
CA SER A 11 12.47 25.46 -15.85
C SER A 11 13.27 24.15 -15.96
N SER A 12 13.44 23.63 -17.19
CA SER A 12 14.24 22.44 -17.46
C SER A 12 15.69 22.57 -17.00
N SER A 13 16.23 23.79 -16.94
CA SER A 13 17.56 24.07 -16.39
C SER A 13 17.74 23.69 -14.92
N LYS A 14 16.63 23.50 -14.17
CA LYS A 14 16.64 23.07 -12.77
C LYS A 14 16.20 21.62 -12.57
N TYR A 15 15.97 20.85 -13.63
CA TYR A 15 15.57 19.44 -13.49
C TYR A 15 16.58 18.62 -12.70
N SER A 16 17.88 18.84 -12.88
CA SER A 16 18.95 18.16 -12.14
C SER A 16 18.85 18.34 -10.62
N ILE A 17 18.24 19.43 -10.15
CA ILE A 17 18.07 19.77 -8.73
C ILE A 17 16.70 19.32 -8.23
N LYS A 18 15.64 19.65 -9.00
CA LYS A 18 14.25 19.55 -8.52
C LYS A 18 13.59 18.22 -8.84
N CYS A 19 13.95 17.58 -9.94
CA CYS A 19 13.31 16.37 -10.43
C CYS A 19 14.25 15.61 -11.38
N PRO A 20 15.44 15.15 -10.94
CA PRO A 20 16.48 14.65 -11.84
C PRO A 20 16.13 13.35 -12.55
N TYR A 21 15.21 12.55 -12.00
CA TYR A 21 14.90 11.21 -12.49
C TYR A 21 13.55 11.17 -13.18
N SER A 22 13.45 10.35 -14.22
CA SER A 22 12.14 9.93 -14.75
C SER A 22 11.37 9.14 -13.69
N MET A 23 10.04 9.27 -13.73
CA MET A 23 9.12 8.56 -12.86
C MET A 23 7.98 7.99 -13.68
N ASP A 24 7.69 6.71 -13.46
CA ASP A 24 6.38 6.14 -13.72
C ASP A 24 5.68 6.07 -12.36
N ALA A 25 4.65 6.89 -12.16
CA ALA A 25 4.03 7.02 -10.86
C ALA A 25 3.29 5.72 -10.51
N GLU A 26 3.37 5.29 -9.25
CA GLU A 26 2.58 4.16 -8.72
C GLU A 26 1.72 4.57 -7.52
N TYR A 27 1.99 5.75 -6.94
CA TYR A 27 1.39 6.25 -5.71
C TYR A 27 1.08 7.76 -5.78
N ILE A 28 0.26 8.23 -4.86
CA ILE A 28 0.05 9.65 -4.55
C ILE A 28 0.40 9.87 -3.08
N THR A 29 1.18 10.91 -2.77
CA THR A 29 1.52 11.25 -1.40
C THR A 29 0.87 12.55 -0.98
N PHE A 30 0.01 12.48 0.03
CA PHE A 30 -0.65 13.63 0.64
C PHE A 30 0.26 14.28 1.68
N HIS A 31 0.46 15.59 1.56
CA HIS A 31 1.21 16.42 2.51
C HIS A 31 0.38 17.62 3.02
N ASN A 32 0.88 18.19 4.12
CA ASN A 32 0.48 19.50 4.59
C ASN A 32 1.71 20.39 4.59
N THR A 33 1.58 21.61 4.06
CA THR A 33 2.71 22.55 3.91
C THR A 33 3.35 22.98 5.23
N ALA A 34 2.62 22.84 6.35
CA ALA A 34 2.92 23.49 7.63
C ALA A 34 3.16 25.01 7.49
N ASN A 35 2.46 25.64 6.54
CA ASN A 35 2.55 27.05 6.22
C ASN A 35 1.17 27.66 5.89
N ASP A 36 1.09 28.98 5.79
CA ASP A 36 -0.13 29.75 5.46
C ASP A 36 -0.04 30.50 4.11
N ALA A 37 0.82 30.03 3.20
CA ALA A 37 0.90 30.55 1.83
C ALA A 37 -0.16 29.93 0.90
N SER A 38 -0.49 30.63 -0.18
CA SER A 38 -1.30 30.11 -1.30
C SER A 38 -0.56 29.06 -2.12
N ALA A 39 -1.28 28.29 -2.92
CA ALA A 39 -0.70 27.27 -3.80
C ALA A 39 0.27 27.87 -4.81
N GLN A 40 -0.06 29.02 -5.38
CA GLN A 40 0.83 29.75 -6.29
C GLN A 40 2.14 30.16 -5.60
N ASN A 41 2.09 30.62 -4.35
CA ASN A 41 3.28 31.04 -3.63
C ASN A 41 4.16 29.86 -3.22
N GLU A 42 3.56 28.74 -2.80
CA GLU A 42 4.29 27.49 -2.51
C GLU A 42 5.03 27.00 -3.77
N VAL A 43 4.34 26.94 -4.92
CA VAL A 43 4.97 26.51 -6.18
C VAL A 43 6.02 27.51 -6.64
N LYS A 44 5.72 28.82 -6.64
CA LYS A 44 6.67 29.88 -7.04
C LYS A 44 7.95 29.82 -6.21
N TYR A 45 7.84 29.66 -4.90
CA TYR A 45 8.98 29.49 -4.02
C TYR A 45 9.77 28.22 -4.36
N MET A 46 9.08 27.08 -4.49
CA MET A 46 9.68 25.78 -4.75
C MET A 46 10.47 25.76 -6.06
N ILE A 47 9.93 26.28 -7.16
CA ILE A 47 10.61 26.31 -8.46
C ILE A 47 11.70 27.41 -8.53
N GLY A 48 11.54 28.48 -7.74
CA GLY A 48 12.43 29.64 -7.72
C GLY A 48 13.76 29.40 -7.00
N ASN A 49 13.80 28.53 -5.99
CA ASN A 49 15.01 28.24 -5.21
C ASN A 49 15.85 27.08 -5.80
N ASN A 50 17.01 26.79 -5.19
CA ASN A 50 17.96 25.74 -5.63
C ASN A 50 18.11 24.57 -4.63
N SER A 51 17.18 24.41 -3.70
CA SER A 51 17.19 23.27 -2.76
C SER A 51 16.68 21.99 -3.42
N GLU A 52 17.22 20.84 -3.04
CA GLU A 52 16.71 19.50 -3.40
C GLU A 52 15.45 19.13 -2.61
N VAL A 53 14.45 20.02 -2.68
CA VAL A 53 13.13 19.86 -2.08
C VAL A 53 12.12 20.34 -3.11
N SER A 54 11.15 19.49 -3.42
CA SER A 54 10.18 19.74 -4.49
C SER A 54 8.94 18.86 -4.36
N PHE A 55 7.84 19.27 -4.97
CA PHE A 55 6.56 18.55 -5.00
C PHE A 55 5.85 18.83 -6.32
N HIS A 56 4.90 17.96 -6.70
CA HIS A 56 4.26 18.06 -8.01
C HIS A 56 3.14 19.11 -8.02
N PHE A 57 2.32 19.12 -6.97
CA PHE A 57 1.19 20.04 -6.84
C PHE A 57 1.17 20.73 -5.48
N ALA A 58 0.71 21.98 -5.47
CA ALA A 58 0.18 22.63 -4.28
C ALA A 58 -1.30 22.97 -4.49
N ILE A 59 -2.11 22.86 -3.43
CA ILE A 59 -3.55 23.05 -3.48
C ILE A 59 -3.99 23.93 -2.32
N ASP A 60 -4.69 25.01 -2.65
CA ASP A 60 -5.25 25.95 -1.68
C ASP A 60 -6.78 25.99 -1.76
N ASP A 61 -7.43 27.00 -1.15
CA ASP A 61 -8.89 27.08 -1.09
C ASP A 61 -9.55 27.39 -2.45
N LYS A 62 -8.76 27.68 -3.50
CA LYS A 62 -9.25 28.19 -4.78
C LYS A 62 -8.76 27.38 -5.97
N GLU A 63 -7.52 26.91 -5.94
CA GLU A 63 -6.89 26.36 -7.15
C GLU A 63 -5.91 25.22 -6.87
N VAL A 64 -5.60 24.49 -7.94
CA VAL A 64 -4.55 23.47 -7.99
C VAL A 64 -3.44 23.98 -8.89
N VAL A 65 -2.22 24.09 -8.36
CA VAL A 65 -1.05 24.59 -9.09
C VAL A 65 -0.02 23.49 -9.25
N GLN A 66 0.41 23.22 -10.49
CA GLN A 66 1.41 22.21 -10.81
C GLN A 66 2.79 22.84 -10.96
N GLY A 67 3.76 22.37 -10.18
CA GLY A 67 5.15 22.83 -10.22
C GLY A 67 6.12 21.90 -10.95
N LEU A 68 5.82 20.60 -11.04
CA LEU A 68 6.68 19.61 -11.70
C LEU A 68 5.91 18.74 -12.70
N PRO A 69 6.57 18.30 -13.79
CA PRO A 69 6.03 17.26 -14.68
C PRO A 69 5.78 15.94 -13.94
N LEU A 70 4.72 15.21 -14.29
CA LEU A 70 4.34 13.95 -13.61
C LEU A 70 5.14 12.73 -14.06
N ASN A 71 5.92 12.86 -15.13
CA ASN A 71 6.85 11.83 -15.60
C ASN A 71 8.26 11.98 -14.99
N ARG A 72 8.41 12.83 -13.97
CA ARG A 72 9.67 13.07 -13.26
C ARG A 72 9.44 12.98 -11.75
N ASN A 73 10.47 12.58 -11.02
CA ASN A 73 10.39 12.44 -9.57
C ASN A 73 10.28 13.79 -8.86
N ALA A 74 10.00 13.77 -7.55
CA ALA A 74 10.12 14.95 -6.70
C ALA A 74 10.78 14.58 -5.36
N TRP A 75 11.33 15.57 -4.65
CA TRP A 75 12.04 15.40 -3.38
C TRP A 75 11.16 15.86 -2.21
N HIS A 76 10.26 14.98 -1.74
CA HIS A 76 9.25 15.34 -0.73
C HIS A 76 8.97 14.31 0.37
N THR A 77 9.49 13.08 0.33
CA THR A 77 9.12 12.02 1.31
C THR A 77 10.21 11.65 2.30
N GLY A 78 11.44 12.17 2.15
CA GLY A 78 12.53 11.90 3.09
C GLY A 78 12.92 10.43 3.21
N ASP A 79 12.60 9.59 2.22
CA ASP A 79 12.85 8.14 2.23
C ASP A 79 14.04 7.73 1.36
N SER A 80 15.06 8.60 1.27
CA SER A 80 16.28 8.51 0.43
C SER A 80 16.05 8.76 -1.08
N SER A 81 17.15 8.81 -1.85
CA SER A 81 17.13 8.98 -3.31
C SER A 81 16.52 7.78 -4.06
N GLU A 82 16.48 6.61 -3.42
CA GLU A 82 15.96 5.37 -3.99
C GLU A 82 14.62 4.95 -3.36
N GLY A 83 14.06 5.77 -2.48
CA GLY A 83 12.79 5.50 -1.82
C GLY A 83 11.61 5.56 -2.79
N ASP A 84 10.68 4.60 -2.67
CA ASP A 84 9.48 4.56 -3.51
C ASP A 84 8.62 5.83 -3.35
N GLY A 85 8.68 6.52 -2.21
CA GLY A 85 8.01 7.79 -1.99
C GLY A 85 8.52 8.85 -2.97
N ASN A 86 9.81 9.14 -2.96
CA ASN A 86 10.40 10.16 -3.84
C ASN A 86 10.37 9.72 -5.31
N ARG A 87 10.50 8.42 -5.58
CA ARG A 87 10.76 7.89 -6.93
C ARG A 87 9.53 7.36 -7.67
N LYS A 88 8.41 7.17 -6.98
CA LYS A 88 7.20 6.59 -7.56
C LYS A 88 5.91 7.24 -7.08
N SER A 89 5.97 8.37 -6.38
CA SER A 89 4.75 9.03 -5.91
C SER A 89 4.62 10.47 -6.37
N ILE A 90 3.39 10.84 -6.69
CA ILE A 90 2.99 12.22 -6.96
C ILE A 90 2.77 12.92 -5.61
N GLY A 91 3.72 13.75 -5.19
CA GLY A 91 3.59 14.62 -4.01
C GLY A 91 2.60 15.78 -4.20
N ILE A 92 1.61 15.86 -3.32
CA ILE A 92 0.58 16.91 -3.25
C ILE A 92 0.66 17.62 -1.90
N GLU A 93 0.92 18.92 -1.93
CA GLU A 93 0.96 19.80 -0.76
C GLU A 93 -0.37 20.53 -0.54
N VAL A 94 -1.00 20.34 0.62
CA VAL A 94 -2.22 21.07 1.00
C VAL A 94 -1.88 22.29 1.85
N CYS A 95 -2.19 23.46 1.32
CA CYS A 95 -1.86 24.79 1.85
C CYS A 95 -2.65 25.15 3.13
N TYR A 96 -2.25 26.25 3.79
CA TYR A 96 -2.90 26.82 4.99
C TYR A 96 -2.94 25.91 6.21
N SER A 97 -2.16 24.83 6.19
CA SER A 97 -2.20 23.84 7.25
C SER A 97 -1.56 24.32 8.55
N LYS A 98 -0.79 25.42 8.58
CA LYS A 98 -0.20 25.95 9.83
C LYS A 98 -1.27 26.53 10.75
N SER A 99 -2.04 27.51 10.27
CA SER A 99 -3.14 28.13 11.04
C SER A 99 -4.44 27.33 10.91
N GLY A 100 -4.65 26.62 9.80
CA GLY A 100 -5.87 25.84 9.57
C GLY A 100 -7.05 26.72 9.18
N GLY A 101 -8.16 26.57 9.89
CA GLY A 101 -9.38 27.34 9.64
C GLY A 101 -10.07 27.02 8.31
N GLU A 102 -10.95 27.93 7.88
CA GLU A 102 -11.82 27.71 6.72
C GLU A 102 -11.06 27.56 5.41
N LYS A 103 -9.95 28.30 5.25
CA LYS A 103 -9.09 28.17 4.07
C LYS A 103 -8.47 26.77 3.96
N TYR A 104 -7.96 26.23 5.07
CA TYR A 104 -7.44 24.85 5.07
C TYR A 104 -8.54 23.83 4.78
N LYS A 105 -9.74 23.97 5.37
CA LYS A 105 -10.85 23.04 5.12
C LYS A 105 -11.24 23.00 3.64
N LYS A 106 -11.31 24.16 3.00
CA LYS A 106 -11.56 24.27 1.55
C LYS A 106 -10.41 23.68 0.73
N ALA A 107 -9.15 23.94 1.11
CA ALA A 107 -7.98 23.37 0.46
C ALA A 107 -7.96 21.84 0.55
N GLU A 108 -8.25 21.27 1.72
CA GLU A 108 -8.34 19.83 1.92
C GLU A 108 -9.48 19.22 1.10
N ALA A 109 -10.66 19.86 1.07
CA ALA A 109 -11.78 19.41 0.26
C ALA A 109 -11.45 19.42 -1.24
N LEU A 110 -10.76 20.46 -1.74
CA LEU A 110 -10.30 20.52 -3.12
C LEU A 110 -9.24 19.45 -3.40
N ALA A 111 -8.30 19.23 -2.48
CA ALA A 111 -7.27 18.21 -2.60
C ALA A 111 -7.87 16.79 -2.65
N ILE A 112 -8.89 16.50 -1.84
CA ILE A 112 -9.63 15.23 -1.86
C ILE A 112 -10.21 14.96 -3.25
N LYS A 113 -10.91 15.94 -3.83
CA LYS A 113 -11.50 15.83 -5.18
C LYS A 113 -10.42 15.68 -6.26
N PHE A 114 -9.34 16.44 -6.15
CA PHE A 114 -8.23 16.37 -7.10
C PHE A 114 -7.49 15.03 -7.05
N ILE A 115 -7.25 14.48 -5.86
CA ILE A 115 -6.67 13.15 -5.72
C ILE A 115 -7.59 12.09 -6.33
N ALA A 116 -8.90 12.17 -6.09
CA ALA A 116 -9.87 11.27 -6.71
C ALA A 116 -9.83 11.35 -8.25
N GLN A 117 -9.69 12.55 -8.82
CA GLN A 117 -9.49 12.74 -10.26
C GLN A 117 -8.20 12.05 -10.75
N LEU A 118 -7.05 12.28 -10.09
CA LEU A 118 -5.79 11.64 -10.46
C LEU A 118 -5.86 10.10 -10.40
N LEU A 119 -6.56 9.56 -9.40
CA LEU A 119 -6.81 8.12 -9.28
C LEU A 119 -7.70 7.60 -10.42
N HIS A 120 -8.76 8.35 -10.77
CA HIS A 120 -9.66 8.01 -11.86
C HIS A 120 -8.92 7.95 -13.20
N GLU A 121 -8.15 8.99 -13.53
CA GLU A 121 -7.33 9.07 -14.75
C GLU A 121 -6.36 7.90 -14.90
N ARG A 122 -5.88 7.33 -13.79
CA ARG A 122 -4.89 6.24 -13.77
C ARG A 122 -5.51 4.86 -13.52
N ASN A 123 -6.83 4.78 -13.40
CA ASN A 123 -7.55 3.58 -12.99
C ASN A 123 -7.00 2.97 -11.69
N TRP A 124 -6.65 3.82 -10.72
CA TRP A 124 -6.15 3.42 -9.41
C TRP A 124 -7.27 3.37 -8.37
N GLY A 125 -7.03 2.62 -7.30
CA GLY A 125 -7.82 2.64 -6.09
C GLY A 125 -7.19 3.55 -5.03
N VAL A 126 -7.95 3.85 -3.98
CA VAL A 126 -7.47 4.67 -2.86
C VAL A 126 -6.26 4.03 -2.12
N ASP A 127 -6.01 2.73 -2.33
CA ASP A 127 -4.84 2.02 -1.81
C ASP A 127 -3.50 2.58 -2.32
N LYS A 128 -3.53 3.42 -3.37
CA LYS A 128 -2.36 4.14 -3.89
C LYS A 128 -2.07 5.46 -3.19
N VAL A 129 -2.95 5.92 -2.29
CA VAL A 129 -2.77 7.16 -1.54
C VAL A 129 -2.05 6.88 -0.23
N ARG A 130 -0.95 7.59 0.03
CA ARG A 130 -0.13 7.46 1.24
C ARG A 130 0.13 8.81 1.89
N THR A 131 0.53 8.78 3.16
CA THR A 131 1.07 9.96 3.86
C THR A 131 2.58 10.00 3.73
N HIS A 132 3.18 11.19 3.87
CA HIS A 132 4.62 11.34 4.11
C HIS A 132 5.07 10.47 5.28
N LYS A 133 4.33 10.51 6.41
CA LYS A 133 4.65 9.73 7.61
C LYS A 133 4.89 8.26 7.29
N SER A 134 4.01 7.65 6.51
CA SER A 134 4.12 6.23 6.14
C SER A 134 5.41 5.93 5.35
N TRP A 135 5.90 6.85 4.52
CA TRP A 135 7.16 6.70 3.81
C TRP A 135 8.35 6.81 4.75
N THR A 136 8.35 7.78 5.66
CA THR A 136 9.43 7.91 6.66
C THR A 136 9.45 6.73 7.64
N GLU A 137 8.30 6.15 8.01
CA GLU A 137 8.25 4.91 8.79
C GLU A 137 8.87 3.72 8.04
N ILE A 138 8.63 3.63 6.72
CA ILE A 138 9.31 2.64 5.87
C ILE A 138 10.81 2.92 5.83
N GLY A 139 11.21 4.19 5.67
CA GLY A 139 12.59 4.63 5.71
C GLY A 139 13.30 4.22 6.99
N VAL A 140 12.67 4.46 8.15
CA VAL A 140 13.19 4.03 9.46
C VAL A 140 13.33 2.50 9.54
N LYS A 141 12.32 1.75 9.12
CA LYS A 141 12.37 0.28 9.09
C LYS A 141 13.47 -0.26 8.16
N LYS A 142 13.79 0.47 7.09
CA LYS A 142 14.88 0.14 6.15
C LYS A 142 16.25 0.70 6.57
N GLY A 143 16.32 1.47 7.66
CA GLY A 143 17.55 2.11 8.14
C GLY A 143 18.00 3.32 7.31
N TYR A 144 17.13 3.90 6.48
CA TYR A 144 17.44 5.08 5.66
C TYR A 144 17.33 6.40 6.43
N SER A 145 16.58 6.39 7.53
CA SER A 145 16.32 7.55 8.38
C SER A 145 16.16 7.08 9.83
N THR A 146 16.38 7.95 10.79
CA THR A 146 15.98 7.75 12.20
C THR A 146 14.73 8.56 12.56
N TYR A 147 14.27 9.40 11.63
CA TYR A 147 13.20 10.36 11.82
C TYR A 147 11.93 9.92 11.10
N VAL A 148 10.80 9.94 11.84
CA VAL A 148 9.45 9.79 11.29
C VAL A 148 8.79 11.16 11.25
N LYS A 149 8.48 11.66 10.06
CA LYS A 149 7.83 12.96 9.91
C LYS A 149 6.33 12.85 10.18
N ASN A 150 5.80 13.68 11.06
CA ASN A 150 4.35 13.80 11.24
C ASN A 150 3.74 14.67 10.13
N CYS A 151 3.56 14.11 8.93
CA CYS A 151 2.95 14.79 7.80
C CYS A 151 2.00 13.84 7.04
N PRO A 152 0.77 14.25 6.69
CA PRO A 152 0.13 15.57 6.89
C PRO A 152 -0.27 15.82 8.35
N HIS A 153 0.34 16.81 9.01
CA HIS A 153 0.23 16.98 10.47
C HIS A 153 -1.22 17.20 10.92
N ARG A 154 -1.97 18.10 10.28
CA ARG A 154 -3.33 18.46 10.71
C ARG A 154 -4.31 17.30 10.60
N VAL A 155 -4.17 16.47 9.56
CA VAL A 155 -4.99 15.27 9.38
C VAL A 155 -4.62 14.19 10.39
N LEU A 156 -3.32 14.01 10.66
CA LEU A 156 -2.82 12.99 11.59
C LEU A 156 -3.09 13.35 13.04
N ASP A 157 -2.89 14.61 13.43
CA ASP A 157 -3.12 15.14 14.78
C ASP A 157 -4.62 15.10 15.13
N ALA A 158 -5.49 15.31 14.14
CA ALA A 158 -6.93 15.14 14.29
C ALA A 158 -7.39 13.67 14.20
N GLY A 159 -6.49 12.72 13.90
CA GLY A 159 -6.83 11.30 13.74
C GLY A 159 -7.69 10.97 12.51
N ARG A 160 -7.78 11.87 11.53
CA ARG A 160 -8.76 11.81 10.42
C ARG A 160 -8.24 11.20 9.13
N TRP A 161 -7.07 10.55 9.13
CA TRP A 161 -6.50 10.00 7.90
C TRP A 161 -7.43 9.01 7.19
N ASN A 162 -8.11 8.15 7.94
CA ASN A 162 -9.09 7.22 7.37
C ASN A 162 -10.34 7.94 6.82
N GLU A 163 -10.72 9.07 7.40
CA GLU A 163 -11.82 9.90 6.88
C GLU A 163 -11.44 10.54 5.55
N VAL A 164 -10.22 11.06 5.44
CA VAL A 164 -9.68 11.61 4.19
C VAL A 164 -9.64 10.54 3.11
N LEU A 165 -9.13 9.34 3.40
CA LEU A 165 -9.16 8.21 2.45
C LEU A 165 -10.60 7.85 2.03
N LYS A 166 -11.54 7.80 2.98
CA LYS A 166 -12.96 7.53 2.68
C LYS A 166 -13.58 8.63 1.81
N ALA A 167 -13.24 9.88 2.05
CA ALA A 167 -13.72 11.00 1.24
C ALA A 167 -13.18 10.92 -0.20
N ILE A 168 -11.89 10.60 -0.38
CA ILE A 168 -11.29 10.35 -1.70
C ILE A 168 -11.98 9.18 -2.41
N GLU A 169 -12.21 8.06 -1.70
CA GLU A 169 -12.92 6.89 -2.23
C GLU A 169 -14.34 7.24 -2.70
N ASN A 170 -15.05 8.09 -1.95
CA ASN A 170 -16.39 8.54 -2.31
C ASN A 170 -16.39 9.42 -3.57
N GLU A 171 -15.48 10.40 -3.66
CA GLU A 171 -15.31 11.22 -4.86
C GLU A 171 -14.91 10.36 -6.07
N LEU A 172 -14.01 9.37 -5.87
CA LEU A 172 -13.61 8.43 -6.93
C LEU A 172 -14.80 7.59 -7.43
N LYS A 173 -15.69 7.15 -6.53
CA LYS A 173 -16.92 6.44 -6.92
C LYS A 173 -17.89 7.35 -7.67
N ALA A 174 -18.04 8.61 -7.25
CA ALA A 174 -18.87 9.58 -7.93
C ALA A 174 -18.37 9.82 -9.37
N LEU A 175 -17.05 9.92 -9.56
CA LEU A 175 -16.44 10.01 -10.89
C LEU A 175 -16.68 8.77 -11.76
N LYS A 176 -16.61 7.56 -11.18
CA LYS A 176 -16.87 6.29 -11.91
C LYS A 176 -18.36 6.04 -12.21
N GLY A 177 -19.25 6.53 -11.35
CA GLY A 177 -20.70 6.43 -11.51
C GLY A 177 -21.30 7.49 -12.44
N GLY A 178 -20.50 8.46 -12.88
CA GLY A 178 -20.90 9.64 -13.66
C GLY A 178 -21.17 9.42 -15.15
N ASN A 179 -21.73 8.27 -15.55
CA ASN A 179 -22.34 8.05 -16.87
C ASN A 179 -23.88 7.93 -16.77
N LYS A 180 -24.48 8.79 -15.95
CA LYS A 180 -25.91 9.12 -16.00
C LYS A 180 -26.09 10.62 -15.78
N THR A 181 -25.94 11.38 -16.85
CA THR A 181 -26.53 12.72 -16.94
C THR A 181 -27.96 12.53 -17.41
N ASP A 182 -28.90 12.48 -16.47
CA ASP A 182 -30.30 12.79 -16.80
C ASP A 182 -30.49 14.27 -16.47
N GLU A 183 -30.49 15.09 -17.52
CA GLU A 183 -31.08 16.43 -17.51
C GLU A 183 -32.54 16.31 -17.09
N LYS A 184 -32.89 16.92 -15.95
CA LYS A 184 -34.28 17.12 -15.55
C LYS A 184 -34.92 18.15 -16.49
N VAL A 185 -35.68 17.66 -17.47
CA VAL A 185 -36.83 18.41 -18.01
C VAL A 185 -38.02 18.15 -17.10
N ILE A 186 -38.71 19.24 -16.81
CA ILE A 186 -39.82 19.37 -15.85
C ILE A 186 -41.10 18.94 -16.57
N GLU A 187 -41.86 17.98 -16.01
CA GLU A 187 -43.32 18.05 -15.94
C GLU A 187 -43.91 16.99 -14.98
N ALA A 188 -45.01 17.35 -14.33
CA ALA A 188 -45.75 16.59 -13.32
C ALA A 188 -47.22 16.37 -13.79
N PRO A 189 -48.13 15.80 -12.98
CA PRO A 189 -48.23 14.41 -12.53
C PRO A 189 -49.63 13.80 -12.84
N LYS A 190 -49.81 12.46 -12.87
CA LYS A 190 -51.15 11.84 -12.66
C LYS A 190 -51.09 10.46 -11.96
N GLU A 191 -51.81 10.46 -10.84
CA GLU A 191 -52.46 9.48 -9.94
C GLU A 191 -52.29 7.94 -9.98
N GLU A 192 -52.57 7.40 -8.78
CA GLU A 192 -52.39 6.08 -8.16
C GLU A 192 -53.28 4.93 -8.70
N VAL A 193 -52.83 3.67 -8.51
CA VAL A 193 -53.65 2.58 -7.93
C VAL A 193 -52.75 1.60 -7.12
N LYS A 194 -53.22 1.21 -5.92
CA LYS A 194 -52.63 0.22 -4.98
C LYS A 194 -53.08 -1.22 -5.26
N SER A 195 -52.23 -2.23 -4.97
CA SER A 195 -52.56 -3.40 -4.11
C SER A 195 -51.37 -4.37 -3.96
N GLU A 196 -51.29 -4.96 -2.77
CA GLU A 196 -50.23 -5.79 -2.18
C GLU A 196 -50.19 -7.24 -2.72
N VAL A 197 -49.04 -7.92 -2.63
CA VAL A 197 -48.84 -9.21 -1.89
C VAL A 197 -47.34 -9.46 -1.69
N ILE A 198 -46.95 -9.72 -0.43
CA ILE A 198 -45.62 -10.13 0.03
C ILE A 198 -45.43 -11.65 -0.12
N LYS A 199 -44.34 -12.09 -0.76
CA LYS A 199 -43.53 -13.26 -0.37
C LYS A 199 -42.04 -13.01 -0.68
N THR A 200 -41.21 -13.11 0.35
CA THR A 200 -39.75 -12.89 0.36
C THR A 200 -38.99 -14.20 0.04
N PRO A 201 -37.63 -14.25 0.00
CA PRO A 201 -36.87 -14.31 -1.24
C PRO A 201 -36.05 -15.61 -1.39
N SER A 202 -35.90 -16.12 -2.61
CA SER A 202 -34.97 -17.21 -2.89
C SER A 202 -33.51 -16.72 -2.86
N LYS A 203 -32.80 -17.17 -1.83
CA LYS A 203 -31.41 -16.89 -1.43
C LYS A 203 -30.36 -17.36 -2.46
N PRO A 204 -29.41 -16.50 -2.86
CA PRO A 204 -28.05 -16.93 -3.19
C PRO A 204 -27.24 -16.95 -1.89
N SER A 205 -26.60 -18.08 -1.62
CA SER A 205 -25.68 -18.29 -0.50
C SER A 205 -24.41 -17.44 -0.68
N THR A 206 -24.45 -16.17 -0.28
CA THR A 206 -23.26 -15.37 0.00
C THR A 206 -23.05 -15.37 1.51
N SER A 207 -22.26 -16.31 2.03
CA SER A 207 -21.74 -16.17 3.39
C SER A 207 -20.84 -14.94 3.39
N LEU A 208 -21.42 -13.78 3.70
CA LEU A 208 -20.72 -12.51 3.79
C LEU A 208 -19.48 -12.70 4.67
N GLY A 209 -18.30 -12.48 4.11
CA GLY A 209 -17.06 -12.55 4.88
C GLY A 209 -17.07 -11.52 6.00
N LEU A 210 -16.25 -11.72 7.04
CA LEU A 210 -16.20 -10.86 8.24
C LEU A 210 -16.28 -9.37 7.93
N VAL A 211 -15.51 -8.93 6.94
CA VAL A 211 -15.44 -7.52 6.53
C VAL A 211 -16.78 -7.01 6.00
N ASP A 212 -17.45 -7.80 5.17
CA ASP A 212 -18.72 -7.41 4.55
C ASP A 212 -19.88 -7.54 5.53
N TRP A 213 -19.81 -8.51 6.43
CA TRP A 213 -20.76 -8.63 7.54
C TRP A 213 -20.60 -7.50 8.56
N MET A 214 -19.38 -7.09 8.90
CA MET A 214 -19.15 -5.94 9.78
C MET A 214 -19.67 -4.66 9.13
N LYS A 215 -19.42 -4.46 7.83
CA LYS A 215 -19.98 -3.33 7.08
C LYS A 215 -21.50 -3.36 7.06
N SER A 216 -22.12 -4.53 6.88
CA SER A 216 -23.59 -4.64 6.85
C SER A 216 -24.25 -4.38 8.22
N LYS A 217 -23.51 -4.59 9.31
CA LYS A 217 -23.92 -4.23 10.67
C LYS A 217 -23.49 -2.82 11.10
N GLY A 218 -22.92 -2.02 10.18
CA GLY A 218 -22.44 -0.66 10.48
C GLY A 218 -21.20 -0.62 11.39
N MET A 219 -20.50 -1.75 11.56
CA MET A 219 -19.28 -1.85 12.36
C MET A 219 -18.03 -1.51 11.55
N ASP A 220 -17.00 -0.96 12.21
CA ASP A 220 -15.71 -0.71 11.58
C ASP A 220 -15.04 -2.02 11.17
N SER A 221 -15.06 -2.31 9.87
CA SER A 221 -14.44 -3.50 9.33
C SER A 221 -12.90 -3.43 9.22
N SER A 222 -12.22 -2.36 9.69
CA SER A 222 -10.76 -2.18 9.53
C SER A 222 -9.94 -3.30 10.18
N TYR A 223 -8.75 -3.59 9.64
CA TYR A 223 -7.83 -4.59 10.24
C TYR A 223 -7.55 -4.29 11.71
N ASN A 224 -7.37 -3.02 12.08
CA ASN A 224 -7.14 -2.61 13.46
C ASN A 224 -8.36 -2.87 14.35
N ASN A 225 -9.58 -2.61 13.88
CA ASN A 225 -10.78 -2.92 14.64
C ASN A 225 -11.03 -4.42 14.74
N ARG A 226 -10.82 -5.17 13.65
CA ARG A 226 -10.86 -6.63 13.68
C ARG A 226 -9.79 -7.21 14.60
N THR A 227 -8.61 -6.59 14.70
CA THR A 227 -7.55 -6.99 15.66
C THR A 227 -7.96 -6.72 17.10
N LYS A 228 -8.61 -5.57 17.36
CA LYS A 228 -9.16 -5.25 18.69
C LYS A 228 -10.29 -6.22 19.08
N LEU A 229 -11.26 -6.43 18.20
CA LEU A 229 -12.36 -7.37 18.42
C LEU A 229 -11.84 -8.81 18.54
N ALA A 230 -10.90 -9.23 17.71
CA ALA A 230 -10.26 -10.54 17.85
C ALA A 230 -9.64 -10.74 19.23
N LYS A 231 -8.91 -9.72 19.73
CA LYS A 231 -8.33 -9.76 21.08
C LYS A 231 -9.43 -9.80 22.16
N GLU A 232 -10.49 -9.01 22.01
CA GLU A 232 -11.62 -8.96 22.95
C GLU A 232 -12.42 -10.27 23.00
N TYR A 233 -12.54 -10.95 21.86
CA TYR A 233 -13.21 -12.25 21.72
C TYR A 233 -12.25 -13.45 21.88
N GLY A 234 -11.04 -13.22 22.40
CA GLY A 234 -10.12 -14.30 22.82
C GLY A 234 -9.31 -14.98 21.71
N ILE A 235 -9.21 -14.38 20.53
CA ILE A 235 -8.39 -14.85 19.41
C ILE A 235 -6.98 -14.27 19.54
N ALA A 236 -6.05 -15.07 20.06
CA ALA A 236 -4.64 -14.68 20.22
C ALA A 236 -3.89 -14.57 18.87
N LYS A 237 -2.92 -13.65 18.80
CA LYS A 237 -2.05 -13.42 17.62
C LYS A 237 -2.84 -13.24 16.31
N TYR A 238 -3.88 -12.42 16.37
CA TYR A 238 -4.70 -12.12 15.21
C TYR A 238 -3.85 -11.43 14.11
N SER A 239 -3.73 -12.11 12.97
CA SER A 239 -3.02 -11.65 11.77
C SER A 239 -3.96 -11.51 10.56
N GLY A 240 -5.27 -11.70 10.80
CA GLY A 240 -6.32 -11.56 9.79
C GLY A 240 -6.45 -12.76 8.85
N THR A 241 -6.05 -13.96 9.27
CA THR A 241 -6.24 -15.17 8.46
C THR A 241 -7.72 -15.45 8.20
N ALA A 242 -8.05 -16.23 7.15
CA ALA A 242 -9.43 -16.58 6.84
C ALA A 242 -10.11 -17.28 8.02
N SER A 243 -9.47 -18.29 8.62
CA SER A 243 -9.99 -18.98 9.82
C SER A 243 -10.14 -18.04 11.03
N GLN A 244 -9.22 -17.08 11.22
CA GLN A 244 -9.37 -16.07 12.27
C GLN A 244 -10.52 -15.10 11.98
N ASN A 245 -10.78 -14.79 10.71
CA ASN A 245 -11.87 -13.92 10.28
C ASN A 245 -13.23 -14.63 10.37
N GLU A 246 -13.31 -15.90 9.98
CA GLU A 246 -14.50 -16.75 10.15
C GLU A 246 -14.80 -16.96 11.63
N LYS A 247 -13.80 -17.31 12.44
CA LYS A 247 -13.98 -17.45 13.89
C LYS A 247 -14.43 -16.15 14.55
N LEU A 248 -13.87 -15.02 14.14
CA LEU A 248 -14.30 -13.71 14.64
C LEU A 248 -15.71 -13.36 14.15
N LEU A 249 -16.08 -13.71 12.92
CA LEU A 249 -17.41 -13.50 12.37
C LEU A 249 -18.46 -14.31 13.14
N ASP A 250 -18.21 -15.60 13.38
CA ASP A 250 -19.10 -16.48 14.13
C ASP A 250 -19.29 -15.98 15.56
N LEU A 251 -18.21 -15.55 16.22
CA LEU A 251 -18.24 -15.00 17.58
C LEU A 251 -19.03 -13.68 17.65
N LEU A 252 -18.91 -12.82 16.63
CA LEU A 252 -19.67 -11.57 16.56
C LEU A 252 -21.15 -11.81 16.21
N GLN A 253 -21.46 -12.82 15.37
CA GLN A 253 -22.83 -13.21 15.02
C GLN A 253 -23.57 -13.88 16.18
N ALA A 254 -22.87 -14.67 16.99
CA ALA A 254 -23.43 -15.35 18.15
C ALA A 254 -23.80 -14.39 19.31
N GLY A 255 -23.32 -13.13 19.29
CA GLY A 255 -23.70 -12.07 20.22
C GLY A 255 -23.34 -12.32 21.70
N LYS A 256 -22.67 -13.43 22.03
CA LYS A 256 -22.26 -13.77 23.39
C LYS A 256 -20.77 -13.52 23.58
N LYS A 257 -20.44 -12.56 24.44
CA LYS A 257 -19.08 -12.35 24.96
C LYS A 257 -18.67 -13.61 25.75
N PRO A 258 -17.54 -14.28 25.45
CA PRO A 258 -17.14 -15.46 26.19
C PRO A 258 -16.80 -15.06 27.63
N ALA A 259 -17.36 -15.78 28.60
CA ALA A 259 -16.91 -15.71 29.99
C ALA A 259 -15.44 -16.15 30.08
N SER A 260 -14.70 -15.51 31.00
CA SER A 260 -13.27 -15.72 31.20
C SER A 260 -12.88 -17.19 31.35
N SER A 261 -11.81 -17.54 30.63
CA SER A 261 -10.87 -18.65 30.84
C SER A 261 -11.43 -20.08 30.95
N SER A 262 -11.14 -20.89 29.92
CA SER A 262 -10.78 -22.30 30.10
C SER A 262 -9.88 -22.78 28.98
N LYS A 263 -8.75 -23.40 29.35
CA LYS A 263 -7.86 -24.15 28.46
C LYS A 263 -8.68 -25.22 27.74
N SER A 264 -8.76 -25.16 26.42
CA SER A 264 -9.03 -26.36 25.61
C SER A 264 -8.20 -26.32 24.33
N THR A 265 -7.28 -27.28 24.24
CA THR A 265 -6.85 -27.86 22.98
C THR A 265 -8.00 -28.65 22.37
N PRO A 266 -8.29 -28.46 21.08
CA PRO A 266 -8.74 -29.59 20.27
C PRO A 266 -7.76 -29.84 19.12
N LYS A 267 -7.16 -31.03 19.16
CA LYS A 267 -6.58 -31.72 18.01
C LYS A 267 -7.69 -32.03 17.00
N THR A 268 -7.34 -31.80 15.73
CA THR A 268 -7.61 -32.64 14.54
C THR A 268 -9.05 -33.10 14.26
N ASN A 269 -9.62 -32.58 13.18
CA ASN A 269 -9.91 -33.33 11.95
C ASN A 269 -10.75 -32.46 11.01
N ALA A 270 -10.09 -31.52 10.32
CA ALA A 270 -10.73 -30.78 9.23
C ALA A 270 -10.47 -31.50 7.92
N ASN A 271 -11.54 -32.03 7.33
CA ASN A 271 -11.61 -32.60 5.99
C ASN A 271 -10.85 -31.70 4.98
N PRO A 272 -9.92 -32.24 4.15
CA PRO A 272 -9.04 -31.44 3.29
C PRO A 272 -9.74 -30.56 2.23
N LYS A 273 -11.07 -30.63 2.12
CA LYS A 273 -11.88 -29.81 1.22
C LYS A 273 -12.26 -28.42 1.77
N ASN A 274 -11.88 -28.05 3.01
CA ASN A 274 -12.22 -26.75 3.61
C ASN A 274 -11.02 -25.96 4.18
N LEU A 275 -9.78 -26.34 3.84
CA LEU A 275 -8.59 -25.59 4.26
C LEU A 275 -8.41 -24.34 3.39
N GLY A 276 -8.27 -23.16 4.00
CA GLY A 276 -7.89 -21.95 3.28
C GLY A 276 -6.45 -22.03 2.74
N LEU A 277 -6.13 -21.27 1.69
CA LEU A 277 -4.82 -21.32 1.00
C LEU A 277 -3.62 -21.33 1.95
N VAL A 278 -3.63 -20.45 2.97
CA VAL A 278 -2.55 -20.29 3.94
C VAL A 278 -2.39 -21.54 4.82
N ASP A 279 -3.51 -22.11 5.26
CA ASP A 279 -3.53 -23.28 6.13
C ASP A 279 -3.11 -24.52 5.36
N TRP A 280 -3.55 -24.66 4.11
CA TRP A 280 -3.09 -25.71 3.21
C TRP A 280 -1.59 -25.58 2.91
N MET A 281 -1.09 -24.36 2.65
CA MET A 281 0.35 -24.14 2.44
C MET A 281 1.16 -24.49 3.69
N ASN A 282 0.73 -24.10 4.89
CA ASN A 282 1.41 -24.43 6.14
C ASN A 282 1.37 -25.94 6.44
N ALA A 283 0.23 -26.61 6.20
CA ALA A 283 0.09 -28.06 6.37
C ALA A 283 1.02 -28.85 5.44
N ASN A 284 1.29 -28.30 4.24
CA ASN A 284 2.25 -28.86 3.27
C ASN A 284 3.67 -28.28 3.42
N LYS A 285 3.98 -27.61 4.55
CA LYS A 285 5.29 -27.01 4.87
C LYS A 285 5.80 -25.99 3.84
N MET A 286 4.90 -25.32 3.13
CA MET A 286 5.21 -24.24 2.18
C MET A 286 5.16 -22.85 2.83
N ASN A 287 6.01 -21.94 2.35
CA ASN A 287 6.04 -20.55 2.81
C ASN A 287 4.72 -19.84 2.47
N SER A 288 3.91 -19.52 3.47
CA SER A 288 2.59 -18.93 3.26
C SER A 288 2.58 -17.39 3.19
N SER A 289 3.75 -16.72 3.14
CA SER A 289 3.84 -15.25 3.09
C SER A 289 3.18 -14.65 1.85
N PHE A 290 2.65 -13.44 1.97
CA PHE A 290 1.97 -12.77 0.85
C PHE A 290 2.85 -12.70 -0.41
N SER A 291 4.13 -12.34 -0.26
CA SER A 291 5.09 -12.30 -1.38
C SER A 291 5.29 -13.68 -2.04
N ASN A 292 5.29 -14.77 -1.26
CA ASN A 292 5.36 -16.11 -1.84
C ASN A 292 4.07 -16.52 -2.55
N ARG A 293 2.91 -16.18 -1.98
CA ARG A 293 1.61 -16.44 -2.62
C ARG A 293 1.43 -15.62 -3.89
N GLU A 294 1.92 -14.39 -3.94
CA GLU A 294 1.93 -13.54 -5.14
C GLU A 294 2.82 -14.14 -6.24
N LYS A 295 4.00 -14.65 -5.87
CA LYS A 295 4.88 -15.36 -6.80
C LYS A 295 4.22 -16.62 -7.37
N LEU A 296 3.63 -17.45 -6.50
CA LEU A 296 2.90 -18.65 -6.92
C LEU A 296 1.67 -18.29 -7.77
N ALA A 297 0.90 -17.28 -7.37
CA ALA A 297 -0.23 -16.76 -8.14
C ALA A 297 0.20 -16.39 -9.55
N LYS A 298 1.28 -15.63 -9.69
CA LYS A 298 1.85 -15.27 -10.99
C LYS A 298 2.30 -16.50 -11.78
N GLN A 299 2.92 -17.48 -11.13
CA GLN A 299 3.36 -18.74 -11.76
C GLN A 299 2.18 -19.61 -12.24
N TYR A 300 1.05 -19.57 -11.54
CA TYR A 300 -0.18 -20.27 -11.89
C TYR A 300 -1.15 -19.42 -12.74
N GLY A 301 -0.69 -18.27 -13.26
CA GLY A 301 -1.45 -17.43 -14.20
C GLY A 301 -2.53 -16.56 -13.56
N ILE A 302 -2.51 -16.37 -12.24
CA ILE A 302 -3.41 -15.47 -11.52
C ILE A 302 -2.79 -14.07 -11.52
N SER A 303 -3.22 -13.25 -12.46
CA SER A 303 -2.77 -11.87 -12.62
C SER A 303 -3.36 -10.94 -11.54
N GLY A 304 -2.57 -9.95 -11.12
CA GLY A 304 -3.01 -8.94 -10.15
C GLY A 304 -3.34 -9.50 -8.77
N TYR A 305 -2.61 -10.50 -8.29
CA TYR A 305 -2.86 -11.15 -7.01
C TYR A 305 -2.72 -10.18 -5.83
N LYS A 306 -3.85 -9.86 -5.19
CA LYS A 306 -3.99 -9.00 -4.00
C LYS A 306 -4.35 -9.80 -2.74
N GLY A 307 -4.37 -11.13 -2.85
CA GLY A 307 -4.70 -12.03 -1.75
C GLY A 307 -6.17 -11.98 -1.31
N THR A 308 -7.09 -11.62 -2.22
CA THR A 308 -8.54 -11.68 -1.96
C THR A 308 -8.99 -13.13 -1.72
N ALA A 309 -10.17 -13.32 -1.12
CA ALA A 309 -10.72 -14.66 -0.89
C ALA A 309 -10.76 -15.47 -2.20
N ASP A 310 -11.33 -14.89 -3.27
CA ASP A 310 -11.43 -15.55 -4.58
C ASP A 310 -10.07 -15.84 -5.21
N GLN A 311 -9.09 -14.94 -5.07
CA GLN A 311 -7.74 -15.17 -5.58
C GLN A 311 -7.01 -16.25 -4.78
N ASN A 312 -7.27 -16.34 -3.47
CA ASN A 312 -6.71 -17.37 -2.60
C ASN A 312 -7.33 -18.74 -2.89
N ILE A 313 -8.64 -18.80 -3.13
CA ILE A 313 -9.36 -20.01 -3.54
C ILE A 313 -8.83 -20.50 -4.89
N LYS A 314 -8.75 -19.61 -5.89
CA LYS A 314 -8.18 -19.95 -7.21
C LYS A 314 -6.74 -20.44 -7.13
N LEU A 315 -5.90 -19.80 -6.32
CA LEU A 315 -4.52 -20.23 -6.15
C LEU A 315 -4.44 -21.58 -5.42
N LEU A 316 -5.28 -21.80 -4.42
CA LEU A 316 -5.34 -23.07 -3.71
C LEU A 316 -5.78 -24.20 -4.65
N GLU A 317 -6.82 -24.00 -5.46
CA GLU A 317 -7.29 -24.95 -6.47
C GLU A 317 -6.18 -25.31 -7.47
N LYS A 318 -5.37 -24.34 -7.91
CA LYS A 318 -4.23 -24.59 -8.80
C LYS A 318 -3.11 -25.39 -8.14
N LEU A 319 -2.88 -25.17 -6.84
CA LEU A 319 -1.88 -25.89 -6.07
C LEU A 319 -2.30 -27.32 -5.71
N THR A 320 -3.59 -27.57 -5.50
CA THR A 320 -4.13 -28.89 -5.13
C THR A 320 -4.44 -29.78 -6.33
N SER A 321 -4.66 -29.21 -7.52
CA SER A 321 -4.98 -29.93 -8.75
C SER A 321 -3.77 -30.46 -9.54
N GLY A 322 -2.53 -30.25 -9.05
CA GLY A 322 -1.32 -30.84 -9.67
C GLY A 322 -0.90 -30.27 -11.02
N ALA A 323 -1.36 -29.07 -11.40
CA ALA A 323 -1.02 -28.44 -12.68
C ALA A 323 0.50 -28.11 -12.77
N LYS A 324 1.18 -28.60 -13.83
CA LYS A 324 2.64 -28.48 -14.01
C LYS A 324 3.08 -27.02 -14.23
N VAL A 325 4.09 -26.63 -13.45
CA VAL A 325 4.74 -25.30 -13.41
C VAL A 325 5.58 -25.06 -14.67
N ASN A 326 5.48 -23.87 -15.28
CA ASN A 326 6.36 -23.45 -16.37
C ASN A 326 7.63 -22.79 -15.77
N THR A 327 8.76 -23.50 -15.79
CA THR A 327 9.95 -23.23 -14.99
C THR A 327 11.04 -22.44 -15.72
N LYS A 328 11.47 -21.30 -15.14
CA LYS A 328 12.87 -20.84 -15.17
C LYS A 328 13.28 -20.51 -13.73
N THR A 329 13.99 -21.45 -13.14
CA THR A 329 14.44 -21.50 -11.74
C THR A 329 15.80 -20.82 -11.57
N THR A 330 15.93 -19.89 -10.63
CA THR A 330 17.21 -19.57 -9.98
C THR A 330 17.09 -19.88 -8.50
N SER A 331 17.72 -20.98 -8.08
CA SER A 331 17.84 -21.39 -6.68
C SER A 331 18.66 -20.36 -5.89
N SER A 332 18.09 -19.81 -4.82
CA SER A 332 18.84 -18.96 -3.89
C SER A 332 19.96 -19.76 -3.21
N PRO A 333 21.20 -19.24 -3.12
CA PRO A 333 22.29 -19.93 -2.44
C PRO A 333 22.01 -20.10 -0.95
N THR A 334 22.41 -21.24 -0.40
CA THR A 334 22.31 -21.51 1.04
C THR A 334 23.37 -20.70 1.77
N ILE A 335 22.97 -19.67 2.52
CA ILE A 335 23.88 -18.81 3.27
C ILE A 335 24.13 -19.41 4.66
N LYS A 336 25.24 -20.13 4.81
CA LYS A 336 25.73 -20.68 6.09
C LYS A 336 27.26 -20.60 6.16
N VAL A 337 27.81 -20.44 7.37
CA VAL A 337 29.27 -20.50 7.61
C VAL A 337 29.84 -21.80 7.04
N GLY A 338 30.98 -21.70 6.35
CA GLY A 338 31.63 -22.80 5.65
C GLY A 338 31.15 -23.03 4.20
N THR A 339 30.06 -22.39 3.76
CA THR A 339 29.56 -22.55 2.38
C THR A 339 30.43 -21.78 1.39
N LYS A 340 30.75 -22.39 0.24
CA LYS A 340 31.38 -21.68 -0.88
C LYS A 340 30.33 -20.99 -1.75
N VAL A 341 30.49 -19.70 -1.96
CA VAL A 341 29.59 -18.82 -2.73
C VAL A 341 30.38 -18.05 -3.77
N THR A 342 29.75 -17.71 -4.90
CA THR A 342 30.40 -16.91 -5.94
C THR A 342 30.06 -15.44 -5.73
N LEU A 343 31.07 -14.57 -5.67
CA LEU A 343 30.83 -13.13 -5.69
C LEU A 343 30.47 -12.72 -7.11
N LYS A 344 29.27 -12.17 -7.31
CA LYS A 344 28.77 -11.81 -8.64
C LYS A 344 29.71 -10.81 -9.33
N SER A 345 29.86 -10.95 -10.64
CA SER A 345 30.58 -10.00 -11.49
C SER A 345 30.00 -8.58 -11.42
N SER A 346 28.69 -8.47 -11.14
CA SER A 346 27.96 -7.22 -10.97
C SER A 346 28.17 -6.53 -9.61
N ALA A 347 28.83 -7.18 -8.63
CA ALA A 347 29.05 -6.59 -7.32
C ALA A 347 29.95 -5.35 -7.43
N THR A 348 29.56 -4.22 -6.83
CA THR A 348 30.27 -2.94 -6.99
C THR A 348 31.03 -2.52 -5.75
N LYS A 349 30.46 -2.71 -4.56
CA LYS A 349 31.01 -2.24 -3.27
C LYS A 349 31.01 -3.36 -2.23
N TYR A 350 32.04 -3.40 -1.39
CA TYR A 350 31.99 -4.15 -0.15
C TYR A 350 30.89 -3.59 0.75
N ALA A 351 30.46 -4.36 1.75
CA ALA A 351 29.50 -3.88 2.74
C ALA A 351 30.06 -2.73 3.60
N THR A 352 31.38 -2.56 3.63
CA THR A 352 32.12 -1.46 4.25
C THR A 352 32.21 -0.20 3.38
N GLY A 353 31.79 -0.26 2.10
CA GLY A 353 31.65 0.89 1.20
C GLY A 353 32.78 1.08 0.18
N GLU A 354 33.93 0.42 0.36
CA GLU A 354 35.02 0.44 -0.60
C GLU A 354 34.64 -0.28 -1.89
N SER A 355 35.22 0.16 -3.01
CA SER A 355 34.98 -0.47 -4.32
C SER A 355 35.59 -1.87 -4.36
N ILE A 356 34.82 -2.85 -4.87
CA ILE A 356 35.34 -4.21 -5.05
C ILE A 356 36.27 -4.22 -6.28
N PRO A 357 37.54 -4.60 -6.14
CA PRO A 357 38.46 -4.77 -7.26
C PRO A 357 37.94 -5.78 -8.27
N LYS A 358 38.13 -5.52 -9.57
CA LYS A 358 37.73 -6.46 -10.65
C LYS A 358 38.34 -7.86 -10.45
N SER A 359 39.55 -7.93 -9.92
CA SER A 359 40.28 -9.18 -9.64
C SER A 359 39.59 -10.10 -8.61
N ILE A 360 38.64 -9.59 -7.84
CA ILE A 360 37.94 -10.32 -6.77
C ILE A 360 36.55 -10.79 -7.22
N LYS A 361 35.99 -10.21 -8.29
CA LYS A 361 34.63 -10.55 -8.77
C LYS A 361 34.63 -11.85 -9.59
N GLY A 362 33.50 -12.55 -9.59
CA GLY A 362 33.31 -13.80 -10.34
C GLY A 362 34.01 -15.02 -9.75
N LYS A 363 34.67 -14.88 -8.59
CA LYS A 363 35.40 -15.95 -7.91
C LYS A 363 34.58 -16.55 -6.77
N LYS A 364 34.92 -17.78 -6.38
CA LYS A 364 34.32 -18.49 -5.25
C LYS A 364 35.07 -18.18 -3.95
N TYR A 365 34.31 -17.98 -2.90
CA TYR A 365 34.80 -17.64 -1.57
C TYR A 365 34.06 -18.44 -0.50
N THR A 366 34.71 -18.69 0.61
CA THR A 366 34.13 -19.41 1.75
C THR A 366 33.54 -18.40 2.73
N ILE A 367 32.29 -18.62 3.14
CA ILE A 367 31.65 -17.80 4.18
C ILE A 367 32.34 -18.09 5.53
N GLN A 368 32.95 -17.07 6.14
CA GLN A 368 33.56 -17.14 7.46
C GLN A 368 32.58 -16.73 8.57
N GLN A 369 31.77 -15.70 8.33
CA GLN A 369 30.75 -15.21 9.27
C GLN A 369 29.50 -14.78 8.50
N VAL A 370 28.35 -14.89 9.16
CA VAL A 370 27.05 -14.44 8.64
C VAL A 370 26.50 -13.40 9.59
N ASP A 371 26.03 -12.28 9.04
CA ASP A 371 25.35 -11.20 9.76
C ASP A 371 24.14 -10.73 8.92
N SER A 372 23.27 -9.89 9.48
CA SER A 372 22.03 -9.47 8.82
C SER A 372 22.29 -8.79 7.48
N GLY A 373 22.04 -9.50 6.38
CA GLY A 373 22.18 -9.00 5.00
C GLY A 373 23.59 -9.01 4.41
N LYS A 374 24.59 -9.52 5.14
CA LYS A 374 25.99 -9.57 4.68
C LYS A 374 26.72 -10.80 5.19
N VAL A 375 27.81 -11.17 4.53
CA VAL A 375 28.71 -12.24 4.96
C VAL A 375 30.16 -11.80 4.88
N LEU A 376 30.99 -12.31 5.79
CA LEU A 376 32.44 -12.17 5.73
C LEU A 376 33.00 -13.29 4.85
N LEU A 377 33.74 -12.93 3.80
CA LEU A 377 34.41 -13.89 2.93
C LEU A 377 35.82 -14.18 3.43
N LYS A 378 36.12 -15.46 3.71
CA LYS A 378 37.34 -15.91 4.38
C LYS A 378 38.61 -15.50 3.66
N GLU A 379 38.65 -15.64 2.34
CA GLU A 379 39.87 -15.48 1.55
C GLU A 379 40.23 -14.01 1.28
N ILE A 380 39.30 -13.08 1.48
CA ILE A 380 39.52 -11.64 1.27
C ILE A 380 39.25 -10.81 2.53
N TYR A 381 38.88 -11.47 3.63
CA TYR A 381 38.56 -10.88 4.92
C TYR A 381 37.68 -9.62 4.84
N SER A 382 36.71 -9.64 3.92
CA SER A 382 35.89 -8.48 3.58
C SER A 382 34.42 -8.86 3.61
N TRP A 383 33.59 -7.95 4.11
CA TRP A 383 32.15 -8.12 4.15
C TRP A 383 31.53 -7.82 2.78
N VAL A 384 30.66 -8.71 2.30
CA VAL A 384 29.89 -8.53 1.06
C VAL A 384 28.40 -8.74 1.32
N LYS A 385 27.54 -8.10 0.53
CA LYS A 385 26.09 -8.23 0.67
C LYS A 385 25.64 -9.62 0.21
N THR A 386 24.68 -10.22 0.92
CA THR A 386 24.11 -11.52 0.50
C THR A 386 23.43 -11.46 -0.87
N SER A 387 22.93 -10.28 -1.27
CA SER A 387 22.38 -10.03 -2.60
C SER A 387 23.41 -10.16 -3.72
N ASP A 388 24.69 -9.99 -3.41
CA ASP A 388 25.80 -10.02 -4.38
C ASP A 388 26.43 -11.41 -4.52
N LEU A 389 25.77 -12.42 -3.94
CA LEU A 389 26.22 -13.81 -3.95
C LEU A 389 25.29 -14.70 -4.78
N SER A 390 25.89 -15.70 -5.42
CA SER A 390 25.21 -16.77 -6.17
C SER A 390 25.81 -18.13 -5.89
#